data_AF-A0A7L7RZG8-F1
#
_entry.id   AF-A0A7L7RZG8-F1
#
_cell.length_a   1.000
_cell.length_b   1.000
_cell.length_c   1.000
_cell.angle_alpha   90.00
_cell.angle_beta   90.00
_cell.angle_gamma   90.00
#
_symmetry.space_group_name_H-M   'P 1'
#
loop_
_entity.id
_entity.type
_entity.pdbx_description
1 polymer ?
#
loop_
_entity_poly.entity_id
_entity_poly.type
_entity_poly.pdbx_seq_one_letter_code
_entity_poly.pdbx_strand_id
1 'polypeptide(L)'
;KGDFIADGPSMENGEMALGQNPVVAYMTWEGYNFEDAVIMSERLVKEDVYTSVHLEEFESETRDTKLGPEEITREVPNVGEEALKDLDEMGIIRIGAEVKEGDILVGKVTPKGEKDLSAEERLLHAIFGDKSREVRDTSLRVPHGGDGIVRDVKIFTRANGDELQSGVNMLVRVYIAQKRKIKVGDKMAGRHGNKGVVSRIVPVEDMPYLPDGTPVDIMLNPLGVPSRMN
;
A
#
# COMPACT_ATOMS: atom_id res chain seq x y z
N LYS A 1 20.71 5.60 34.57
CA LYS A 1 21.81 5.43 33.56
C LYS A 1 21.76 3.98 33.13
N GLY A 2 21.34 3.69 31.89
CA GLY A 2 20.95 2.35 31.46
C GLY A 2 19.44 2.16 31.34
N ASP A 3 18.64 3.16 31.75
CA ASP A 3 17.21 3.19 31.49
C ASP A 3 16.94 3.51 30.02
N PHE A 4 15.92 2.86 29.46
CA PHE A 4 15.45 3.18 28.12
C PHE A 4 14.81 4.58 28.12
N ILE A 5 14.99 5.31 27.02
CA ILE A 5 14.51 6.69 26.88
C ILE A 5 13.33 6.81 25.92
N ALA A 6 13.15 5.81 25.05
CA ALA A 6 12.06 5.70 24.10
C ALA A 6 11.93 4.25 23.62
N ASP A 7 10.71 3.85 23.28
CA ASP A 7 10.44 2.57 22.63
C ASP A 7 10.70 2.66 21.12
N GLY A 8 11.22 1.57 20.56
CA GLY A 8 11.37 1.38 19.12
C GLY A 8 10.17 0.65 18.50
N PRO A 9 10.29 0.27 17.21
CA PRO A 9 9.31 -0.62 16.58
C PRO A 9 9.19 -1.95 17.34
N SER A 10 7.96 -2.38 17.60
CA SER A 10 7.65 -3.63 18.30
C SER A 10 8.24 -3.74 19.71
N MET A 11 8.19 -2.63 20.46
CA MET A 11 8.59 -2.57 21.86
C MET A 11 7.51 -1.93 22.73
N GLU A 12 7.47 -2.32 24.00
CA GLU A 12 6.64 -1.71 25.04
C GLU A 12 7.44 -1.64 26.34
N ASN A 13 7.65 -0.44 26.88
CA ASN A 13 8.39 -0.21 28.13
C ASN A 13 9.79 -0.84 28.15
N GLY A 14 10.51 -0.78 27.02
CA GLY A 14 11.84 -1.35 26.88
C GLY A 14 11.89 -2.86 26.63
N GLU A 15 10.73 -3.55 26.60
CA GLU A 15 10.63 -4.97 26.30
C GLU A 15 10.09 -5.24 24.89
N MET A 16 10.30 -6.47 24.40
CA MET A 16 9.86 -6.88 23.06
C MET A 16 8.35 -7.15 23.02
N ALA A 17 7.64 -6.47 22.12
CA ALA A 17 6.18 -6.57 21.94
C ALA A 17 5.83 -6.84 20.46
N LEU A 18 5.86 -8.11 20.05
CA LEU A 18 5.63 -8.53 18.66
C LEU A 18 4.15 -8.75 18.29
N GLY A 19 3.23 -8.53 19.23
CA GLY A 19 1.82 -8.84 19.08
C GLY A 19 1.02 -8.28 20.24
N GLN A 20 -0.18 -8.81 20.43
CA GLN A 20 -1.13 -8.34 21.43
C GLN A 20 -1.61 -9.50 22.30
N ASN A 21 -2.19 -9.18 23.47
CA ASN A 21 -2.71 -10.15 24.43
C ASN A 21 -4.25 -10.18 24.40
N PRO A 22 -4.87 -10.95 23.49
CA PRO A 22 -6.32 -11.09 23.39
C PRO A 22 -6.87 -12.12 24.39
N VAL A 23 -8.17 -12.02 24.70
CA VAL A 23 -8.91 -13.10 25.38
C VAL A 23 -9.24 -14.21 24.39
N VAL A 24 -8.71 -15.42 24.60
CA VAL A 24 -8.86 -16.54 23.66
C VAL A 24 -9.76 -17.63 24.23
N ALA A 25 -10.72 -18.10 23.43
CA ALA A 25 -11.51 -19.29 23.72
C ALA A 25 -11.12 -20.47 22.81
N TYR A 26 -10.99 -21.66 23.40
CA TYR A 26 -10.83 -22.92 22.67
C TYR A 26 -12.18 -23.61 22.57
N MET A 27 -12.85 -23.46 21.43
CA MET A 27 -14.15 -24.07 21.17
C MET A 27 -14.38 -24.17 19.67
N THR A 28 -15.26 -25.07 19.22
CA THR A 28 -15.72 -25.08 17.83
C THR A 28 -16.88 -24.09 17.66
N TRP A 29 -16.89 -23.34 16.55
CA TRP A 29 -17.92 -22.34 16.30
C TRP A 29 -18.40 -22.37 14.85
N GLU A 30 -19.56 -22.99 14.64
CA GLU A 30 -20.27 -23.08 13.34
C GLU A 30 -19.40 -23.52 12.14
N GLY A 31 -18.27 -24.20 12.39
CA GLY A 31 -17.30 -24.59 11.37
C GLY A 31 -16.41 -23.45 10.85
N TYR A 32 -16.59 -22.19 11.30
CA TYR A 32 -15.76 -21.07 10.85
C TYR A 32 -14.31 -21.17 11.33
N ASN A 33 -14.06 -21.87 12.42
CA ASN A 33 -12.70 -22.21 12.87
C ASN A 33 -12.32 -23.65 12.52
N PHE A 34 -12.74 -24.18 11.37
CA PHE A 34 -12.30 -25.51 10.93
C PHE A 34 -10.78 -25.57 10.74
N GLU A 35 -10.15 -26.65 11.20
CA GLU A 35 -8.68 -26.84 11.21
C GLU A 35 -7.92 -25.65 11.81
N ASP A 36 -7.19 -24.91 10.98
CA ASP A 36 -6.33 -23.79 11.34
C ASP A 36 -7.01 -22.43 11.17
N ALA A 37 -8.30 -22.40 10.83
CA ALA A 37 -9.04 -21.16 10.72
C ALA A 37 -9.24 -20.49 12.09
N VAL A 38 -9.14 -19.17 12.11
CA VAL A 38 -9.28 -18.35 13.33
C VAL A 38 -10.45 -17.41 13.17
N ILE A 39 -11.33 -17.37 14.19
CA ILE A 39 -12.39 -16.39 14.27
C ILE A 39 -11.94 -15.25 15.17
N MET A 40 -12.22 -14.03 14.76
CA MET A 40 -11.82 -12.81 15.44
C MET A 40 -13.03 -11.93 15.77
N SER A 41 -13.01 -11.30 16.94
CA SER A 41 -13.98 -10.27 17.32
C SER A 41 -13.76 -9.00 16.50
N GLU A 42 -14.85 -8.38 16.03
CA GLU A 42 -14.84 -7.07 15.39
C GLU A 42 -14.25 -5.98 16.29
N ARG A 43 -14.28 -6.17 17.62
CA ARG A 43 -13.64 -5.27 18.60
C ARG A 43 -12.17 -5.02 18.27
N LEU A 44 -11.44 -6.07 17.90
CA LEU A 44 -10.01 -6.00 17.58
C LEU A 44 -9.72 -5.15 16.32
N VAL A 45 -10.68 -5.07 15.40
CA VAL A 45 -10.61 -4.22 14.20
C VAL A 45 -10.97 -2.77 14.54
N LYS A 46 -12.00 -2.58 15.37
CA LYS A 46 -12.49 -1.27 15.81
C LYS A 46 -11.46 -0.52 16.64
N GLU A 47 -10.78 -1.22 17.54
CA GLU A 47 -9.78 -0.67 18.46
C GLU A 47 -8.34 -0.67 17.88
N ASP A 48 -8.18 -0.98 16.59
CA ASP A 48 -6.88 -1.00 15.91
C ASP A 48 -5.82 -1.95 16.54
N VAL A 49 -6.25 -2.97 17.29
CA VAL A 49 -5.38 -3.87 18.06
C VAL A 49 -4.34 -4.56 17.17
N TYR A 50 -4.77 -5.11 16.04
CA TYR A 50 -3.90 -5.71 15.04
C TYR A 50 -3.83 -4.82 13.79
N THR A 51 -3.18 -3.67 13.93
CA THR A 51 -2.98 -2.73 12.82
C THR A 51 -1.50 -2.46 12.59
N SER A 52 -1.07 -2.51 11.34
CA SER A 52 0.29 -2.19 10.94
C SER A 52 0.33 -0.97 10.01
N VAL A 53 1.46 -0.26 10.03
CA VAL A 53 1.78 0.78 9.06
C VAL A 53 2.81 0.24 8.10
N HIS A 54 2.49 0.27 6.81
CA HIS A 54 3.38 -0.12 5.73
C HIS A 54 3.83 1.14 4.98
N LEU A 55 5.13 1.25 4.72
CA LEU A 55 5.68 2.29 3.85
C LEU A 55 6.15 1.61 2.57
N GLU A 56 5.53 1.98 1.45
CA GLU A 56 5.89 1.51 0.12
C GLU A 56 6.61 2.63 -0.64
N GLU A 57 7.68 2.29 -1.33
CA GLU A 57 8.48 3.21 -2.15
C GLU A 57 8.17 2.94 -3.62
N PHE A 58 7.77 3.98 -4.33
CA PHE A 58 7.57 3.96 -5.78
C PHE A 58 8.53 4.94 -6.43
N GLU A 59 9.19 4.53 -7.51
CA GLU A 59 10.16 5.37 -8.19
C GLU A 59 9.87 5.52 -9.68
N SER A 60 10.14 6.72 -10.20
CA SER A 60 10.05 7.06 -11.61
C SER A 60 11.28 7.86 -11.99
N GLU A 61 11.89 7.51 -13.11
CA GLU A 61 13.07 8.17 -13.64
C GLU A 61 12.82 8.67 -15.06
N THR A 62 13.50 9.75 -15.41
CA THR A 62 13.57 10.29 -16.77
C THR A 62 14.91 9.95 -17.38
N ARG A 63 14.89 9.43 -18.61
CA ARG A 63 16.09 9.07 -19.36
C ARG A 63 16.16 9.80 -20.70
N ASP A 64 17.37 9.95 -21.22
CA ASP A 64 17.56 10.38 -22.61
C ASP A 64 17.25 9.23 -23.56
N THR A 65 16.27 9.42 -24.45
CA THR A 65 15.98 8.47 -25.52
C THR A 65 16.51 8.96 -26.86
N LYS A 66 16.52 8.09 -27.88
CA LYS A 66 16.93 8.48 -29.24
C LYS A 66 16.01 9.52 -29.89
N LEU A 67 14.76 9.60 -29.45
CA LEU A 67 13.72 10.48 -29.99
C LEU A 67 13.62 11.80 -29.22
N GLY A 68 14.30 11.90 -28.08
CA GLY A 68 14.28 13.06 -27.18
C GLY A 68 14.36 12.61 -25.71
N PRO A 69 14.57 13.57 -24.78
CA PRO A 69 14.53 13.27 -23.35
C PRO A 69 13.10 12.92 -22.89
N GLU A 70 12.98 12.00 -21.94
CA GLU A 70 11.75 11.88 -21.15
C GLU A 70 11.63 13.08 -20.20
N GLU A 71 10.40 13.55 -20.00
CA GLU A 71 10.14 14.73 -19.17
C GLU A 71 9.10 14.39 -18.10
N ILE A 72 9.33 14.88 -16.89
CA ILE A 72 8.32 14.91 -15.83
C ILE A 72 7.56 16.22 -15.96
N THR A 73 6.24 16.12 -16.11
CA THR A 73 5.38 17.27 -16.35
C THR A 73 3.94 16.98 -15.92
N ARG A 74 3.24 18.03 -15.49
CA ARG A 74 1.80 17.99 -15.22
C ARG A 74 0.97 17.83 -16.49
N GLU A 75 1.52 18.22 -17.65
CA GLU A 75 0.81 18.24 -18.93
C GLU A 75 0.83 16.86 -19.62
N VAL A 76 0.09 15.90 -19.04
CA VAL A 76 -0.01 14.52 -19.53
C VAL A 76 -1.12 14.39 -20.59
N PRO A 77 -0.85 13.81 -21.77
CA PRO A 77 -1.85 13.67 -22.82
C PRO A 77 -2.97 12.70 -22.42
N ASN A 78 -4.20 12.98 -22.85
CA ASN A 78 -5.40 12.15 -22.61
C ASN A 78 -5.78 11.97 -21.13
N VAL A 79 -5.32 12.86 -20.24
CA VAL A 79 -5.65 12.84 -18.81
C VAL A 79 -6.53 14.05 -18.47
N GLY A 80 -7.65 13.81 -17.79
CA GLY A 80 -8.56 14.88 -17.35
C GLY A 80 -8.03 15.66 -16.15
N GLU A 81 -8.51 16.90 -15.95
CA GLU A 81 -8.05 17.77 -14.85
C GLU A 81 -8.24 17.16 -13.47
N GLU A 82 -9.28 16.33 -13.28
CA GLU A 82 -9.54 15.66 -11.99
C GLU A 82 -8.41 14.72 -11.57
N ALA A 83 -7.78 14.02 -12.52
CA ALA A 83 -6.65 13.14 -12.25
C ALA A 83 -5.33 13.90 -12.02
N LEU A 84 -5.27 15.18 -12.40
CA LEU A 84 -4.12 16.06 -12.21
C LEU A 84 -4.25 16.96 -10.96
N LYS A 85 -5.36 16.86 -10.22
CA LYS A 85 -5.69 17.78 -9.12
C LYS A 85 -4.66 17.79 -7.99
N ASP A 86 -4.06 16.62 -7.71
CA ASP A 86 -3.11 16.44 -6.61
C ASP A 86 -1.65 16.55 -7.07
N LEU A 87 -1.40 16.70 -8.38
CA LEU A 87 -0.07 16.98 -8.91
C LEU A 87 0.29 18.46 -8.73
N ASP A 88 1.57 18.72 -8.48
CA ASP A 88 2.14 20.06 -8.44
C ASP A 88 2.41 20.61 -9.86
N GLU A 89 3.12 21.73 -9.95
CA GLU A 89 3.49 22.36 -11.22
C GLU A 89 4.49 21.53 -12.04
N MET A 90 5.31 20.71 -11.38
CA MET A 90 6.25 19.80 -12.05
C MET A 90 5.56 18.51 -12.51
N GLY A 91 4.35 18.22 -12.05
CA GLY A 91 3.66 16.96 -12.31
C GLY A 91 3.94 15.88 -11.28
N ILE A 92 4.38 16.23 -10.08
CA ILE A 92 4.66 15.30 -8.98
C ILE A 92 3.56 15.41 -7.93
N ILE A 93 3.14 14.28 -7.38
CA ILE A 93 2.09 14.22 -6.37
C ILE A 93 2.48 14.98 -5.09
N ARG A 94 1.56 15.77 -4.55
CA ARG A 94 1.78 16.51 -3.30
C ARG A 94 1.80 15.59 -2.07
N ILE A 95 2.63 15.95 -1.09
CA ILE A 95 2.65 15.28 0.22
C ILE A 95 1.30 15.48 0.93
N GLY A 96 0.79 14.41 1.54
CA GLY A 96 -0.50 14.38 2.22
C GLY A 96 -1.70 14.12 1.30
N ALA A 97 -1.49 13.90 -0.01
CA ALA A 97 -2.54 13.42 -0.89
C ALA A 97 -2.95 11.98 -0.52
N GLU A 98 -4.26 11.74 -0.46
CA GLU A 98 -4.81 10.38 -0.41
C GLU A 98 -4.92 9.88 -1.84
N VAL A 99 -4.29 8.73 -2.12
CA VAL A 99 -4.20 8.16 -3.46
C VAL A 99 -4.81 6.78 -3.49
N LYS A 100 -5.47 6.48 -4.61
CA LYS A 100 -6.08 5.20 -4.91
C LYS A 100 -5.40 4.56 -6.12
N GLU A 101 -5.69 3.29 -6.32
CA GLU A 101 -5.25 2.56 -7.51
C GLU A 101 -5.55 3.35 -8.79
N GLY A 102 -4.53 3.48 -9.65
CA GLY A 102 -4.63 4.19 -10.93
C GLY A 102 -4.35 5.70 -10.89
N ASP A 103 -4.33 6.31 -9.69
CA ASP A 103 -3.98 7.72 -9.52
C ASP A 103 -2.52 7.96 -9.94
N ILE A 104 -2.25 9.16 -10.46
CA ILE A 104 -0.92 9.53 -10.96
C ILE A 104 -0.06 10.01 -9.79
N LEU A 105 1.09 9.36 -9.60
CA LEU A 105 2.11 9.77 -8.62
C LEU A 105 3.13 10.72 -9.25
N VAL A 106 3.56 10.41 -10.47
CA VAL A 106 4.50 11.25 -11.22
C VAL A 106 4.07 11.26 -12.68
N GLY A 107 3.62 12.42 -13.15
CA GLY A 107 3.32 12.70 -14.54
C GLY A 107 4.60 12.60 -15.36
N LYS A 108 4.68 11.63 -16.27
CA LYS A 108 5.84 11.41 -17.13
C LYS A 108 5.40 11.25 -18.57
N VAL A 109 6.12 11.93 -19.46
CA VAL A 109 5.89 11.85 -20.90
C VAL A 109 7.16 11.40 -21.63
N THR A 110 6.98 10.50 -22.58
CA THR A 110 8.06 9.99 -23.44
C THR A 110 7.80 10.39 -24.88
N PRO A 111 8.76 10.99 -25.62
CA PRO A 111 8.58 11.35 -27.02
C PRO A 111 8.31 10.11 -27.90
N LYS A 112 7.35 10.24 -28.82
CA LYS A 112 6.96 9.24 -29.82
C LYS A 112 7.53 9.64 -31.19
N GLY A 113 7.93 8.67 -32.00
CA GLY A 113 8.30 8.92 -33.39
C GLY A 113 7.07 8.88 -34.32
N GLU A 114 7.08 9.64 -35.42
CA GLU A 114 6.02 9.66 -36.44
C GLU A 114 5.68 8.28 -37.05
N LYS A 115 6.64 7.34 -36.98
CA LYS A 115 6.48 5.98 -37.52
C LYS A 115 5.66 5.04 -36.62
N ASP A 116 5.44 5.41 -35.37
CA ASP A 116 4.77 4.56 -34.38
C ASP A 116 3.26 4.84 -34.24
N LEU A 117 2.72 5.79 -35.02
CA LEU A 117 1.28 6.09 -35.01
C LEU A 117 0.48 5.04 -35.79
N SER A 118 -0.60 4.56 -35.20
CA SER A 118 -1.54 3.65 -35.88
C SER A 118 -2.28 4.37 -37.03
N ALA A 119 -2.87 3.61 -37.96
CA ALA A 119 -3.63 4.20 -39.07
C ALA A 119 -4.82 5.02 -38.55
N GLU A 120 -5.45 4.57 -37.46
CA GLU A 120 -6.54 5.24 -36.76
C GLU A 120 -6.07 6.53 -36.08
N GLU A 121 -4.92 6.52 -35.40
CA GLU A 121 -4.34 7.71 -34.77
C GLU A 121 -3.93 8.77 -35.81
N ARG A 122 -3.37 8.34 -36.95
CA ARG A 122 -3.06 9.23 -38.09
C ARG A 122 -4.32 9.87 -38.66
N LEU A 123 -5.40 9.10 -38.78
CA LEU A 123 -6.69 9.62 -39.23
C LEU A 123 -7.27 10.63 -38.25
N LEU A 124 -7.24 10.33 -36.94
CA LEU A 124 -7.68 11.25 -35.89
C LEU A 124 -6.89 12.56 -35.92
N HIS A 125 -5.56 12.48 -36.06
CA HIS A 125 -4.70 13.66 -36.16
C HIS A 125 -5.02 14.51 -37.38
N ALA A 126 -5.29 13.89 -38.54
CA ALA A 126 -5.67 14.60 -39.76
C ALA A 126 -7.06 15.26 -39.68
N ILE A 127 -8.00 14.66 -38.95
CA ILE A 127 -9.38 15.17 -38.81
C ILE A 127 -9.48 16.29 -37.78
N PHE A 128 -8.91 16.07 -36.58
CA PHE A 128 -9.07 17.01 -35.47
C PHE A 128 -8.04 18.14 -35.51
N GLY A 129 -6.99 18.02 -36.33
CA GLY A 129 -5.91 19.01 -36.39
C GLY A 129 -5.24 19.22 -35.03
N ASP A 130 -5.53 18.33 -34.07
CA ASP A 130 -5.00 18.39 -32.74
C ASP A 130 -3.50 18.21 -32.90
N LYS A 131 -2.75 19.25 -32.54
CA LYS A 131 -1.33 19.12 -32.22
C LYS A 131 -1.20 18.31 -30.93
N SER A 132 -1.80 17.11 -30.90
CA SER A 132 -1.58 16.10 -29.89
C SER A 132 -0.06 15.97 -29.83
N ARG A 133 0.52 16.44 -28.73
CA ARG A 133 1.96 16.43 -28.50
C ARG A 133 2.46 15.05 -28.89
N GLU A 134 3.58 14.99 -29.61
CA GLU A 134 4.24 13.75 -30.05
C GLU A 134 4.83 13.01 -28.85
N VAL A 135 4.07 12.84 -27.78
CA VAL A 135 4.50 12.28 -26.50
C VAL A 135 3.45 11.29 -26.04
N ARG A 136 3.93 10.25 -25.37
CA ARG A 136 3.11 9.20 -24.75
C ARG A 136 3.09 9.43 -23.25
N ASP A 137 1.93 9.21 -22.63
CA ASP A 137 1.85 9.04 -21.18
C ASP A 137 2.60 7.76 -20.76
N THR A 138 3.66 7.94 -19.97
CA THR A 138 4.44 6.89 -19.29
C THR A 138 4.54 7.18 -17.80
N SER A 139 3.54 7.87 -17.26
CA SER A 139 3.45 8.30 -15.86
C SER A 139 3.49 7.13 -14.89
N LEU A 140 4.08 7.38 -13.73
CA LEU A 140 4.00 6.47 -12.59
C LEU A 140 2.61 6.59 -11.96
N ARG A 141 1.92 5.45 -11.88
CA ARG A 141 0.58 5.34 -11.28
C ARG A 141 0.64 4.41 -10.08
N VAL A 142 -0.29 4.61 -9.14
CA VAL A 142 -0.46 3.71 -8.00
C VAL A 142 -0.85 2.32 -8.51
N PRO A 143 -0.07 1.26 -8.19
CA PRO A 143 -0.42 -0.10 -8.60
C PRO A 143 -1.59 -0.66 -7.77
N HIS A 144 -2.08 -1.83 -8.17
CA HIS A 144 -3.12 -2.56 -7.45
C HIS A 144 -2.73 -2.79 -5.98
N GLY A 145 -3.57 -2.35 -5.05
CA GLY A 145 -3.32 -2.43 -3.60
C GLY A 145 -2.26 -1.46 -3.06
N GLY A 146 -1.87 -0.47 -3.85
CA GLY A 146 -0.97 0.61 -3.48
C GLY A 146 -1.64 1.81 -2.79
N ASP A 147 -2.92 1.70 -2.42
CA ASP A 147 -3.69 2.80 -1.84
C ASP A 147 -3.14 3.27 -0.50
N GLY A 148 -3.20 4.57 -0.24
CA GLY A 148 -2.68 5.14 1.00
C GLY A 148 -2.50 6.65 0.92
N ILE A 149 -1.65 7.17 1.80
CA ILE A 149 -1.35 8.60 1.90
C ILE A 149 0.10 8.84 1.51
N VAL A 150 0.34 9.77 0.60
CA VAL A 150 1.70 10.19 0.25
C VAL A 150 2.36 10.83 1.47
N ARG A 151 3.38 10.16 2.00
CA ARG A 151 4.08 10.59 3.21
C ARG A 151 5.27 11.49 2.94
N ASP A 152 6.00 11.20 1.86
CA ASP A 152 7.23 11.89 1.49
C ASP A 152 7.50 11.76 -0.01
N VAL A 153 8.19 12.73 -0.58
CA VAL A 153 8.62 12.74 -1.98
C VAL A 153 10.06 13.23 -2.04
N LYS A 154 10.93 12.44 -2.68
CA LYS A 154 12.35 12.77 -2.85
C LYS A 154 12.67 12.89 -4.33
N ILE A 155 13.24 14.02 -4.71
CA ILE A 155 13.63 14.33 -6.08
C ILE A 155 15.15 14.38 -6.12
N PHE A 156 15.75 13.52 -6.94
CA PHE A 156 17.18 13.48 -7.18
C PHE A 156 17.45 13.97 -8.58
N THR A 157 18.40 14.91 -8.72
CA THR A 157 18.77 15.46 -10.03
C THR A 157 20.28 15.51 -10.18
N ARG A 158 20.76 15.29 -11.40
CA ARG A 158 22.19 15.41 -11.70
C ARG A 158 22.72 16.82 -11.44
N ALA A 159 21.88 17.84 -11.63
CA ALA A 159 22.22 19.24 -11.38
C ALA A 159 22.49 19.54 -9.89
N ASN A 160 21.82 18.82 -8.98
CA ASN A 160 22.02 18.96 -7.53
C ASN A 160 23.23 18.17 -7.02
N GLY A 161 23.97 17.47 -7.90
CA GLY A 161 25.11 16.64 -7.52
C GLY A 161 24.75 15.26 -6.98
N ASP A 162 23.51 14.81 -7.19
CA ASP A 162 23.08 13.47 -6.80
C ASP A 162 23.70 12.39 -7.71
N GLU A 163 24.11 11.27 -7.11
CA GLU A 163 24.62 10.12 -7.86
C GLU A 163 23.46 9.37 -8.54
N LEU A 164 23.33 9.55 -9.85
CA LEU A 164 22.32 8.88 -10.70
C LEU A 164 22.99 7.89 -11.66
N GLN A 165 22.23 6.86 -12.06
CA GLN A 165 22.67 5.93 -13.10
C GLN A 165 23.00 6.66 -14.41
N SER A 166 23.86 6.07 -15.23
CA SER A 166 24.20 6.63 -16.55
C SER A 166 22.94 6.74 -17.42
N GLY A 167 22.73 7.90 -18.03
CA GLY A 167 21.55 8.20 -18.85
C GLY A 167 20.28 8.56 -18.08
N VAL A 168 20.32 8.63 -16.74
CA VAL A 168 19.23 9.16 -15.91
C VAL A 168 19.48 10.64 -15.61
N ASN A 169 18.45 11.44 -15.87
CA ASN A 169 18.46 12.89 -15.70
C ASN A 169 17.86 13.31 -14.35
N MET A 170 16.75 12.70 -13.98
CA MET A 170 16.00 12.92 -12.74
C MET A 170 15.42 11.59 -12.26
N LEU A 171 15.40 11.40 -10.95
CA LEU A 171 14.76 10.28 -10.27
C LEU A 171 13.82 10.85 -9.19
N VAL A 172 12.55 10.48 -9.23
CA VAL A 172 11.55 10.85 -8.23
C VAL A 172 11.12 9.61 -7.48
N ARG A 173 11.25 9.64 -6.15
CA ARG A 173 10.77 8.62 -5.24
C ARG A 173 9.59 9.14 -4.44
N VAL A 174 8.51 8.38 -4.43
CA VAL A 174 7.28 8.69 -3.72
C VAL A 174 7.08 7.60 -2.66
N TYR A 175 6.94 8.04 -1.40
CA TYR A 175 6.68 7.15 -0.27
C TYR A 175 5.20 7.21 0.06
N ILE A 176 4.51 6.07 -0.03
CA ILE A 176 3.10 5.93 0.35
C ILE A 176 3.03 5.18 1.67
N ALA A 177 2.38 5.78 2.65
CA ALA A 177 2.05 5.15 3.92
C ALA A 177 0.65 4.53 3.86
N GLN A 178 0.56 3.25 4.21
CA GLN A 178 -0.69 2.51 4.27
C GLN A 178 -0.94 2.03 5.69
N LYS A 179 -2.14 2.30 6.21
CA LYS A 179 -2.59 1.72 7.49
C LYS A 179 -3.38 0.45 7.18
N ARG A 180 -2.80 -0.71 7.48
CA ARG A 180 -3.43 -2.02 7.24
C ARG A 180 -4.01 -2.55 8.55
N LYS A 181 -5.33 -2.49 8.65
CA LYS A 181 -6.09 -3.17 9.72
C LYS A 181 -6.16 -4.67 9.41
N ILE A 182 -6.22 -5.49 10.45
CA ILE A 182 -6.48 -6.92 10.32
C ILE A 182 -7.78 -7.17 9.55
N LYS A 183 -7.72 -8.09 8.60
CA LYS A 183 -8.84 -8.50 7.74
C LYS A 183 -8.92 -10.01 7.59
N VAL A 184 -10.07 -10.48 7.09
CA VAL A 184 -10.23 -11.87 6.67
C VAL A 184 -9.17 -12.20 5.61
N GLY A 185 -8.51 -13.35 5.77
CA GLY A 185 -7.39 -13.79 4.95
C GLY A 185 -6.01 -13.47 5.55
N ASP A 186 -5.92 -12.60 6.55
CA ASP A 186 -4.66 -12.34 7.23
C ASP A 186 -4.23 -13.54 8.08
N LYS A 187 -2.92 -13.77 8.14
CA LYS A 187 -2.33 -14.90 8.84
C LYS A 187 -1.78 -14.47 10.19
N MET A 188 -2.13 -15.24 11.22
CA MET A 188 -1.72 -15.02 12.60
C MET A 188 -1.00 -16.25 13.13
N ALA A 189 -0.17 -16.06 14.14
CA ALA A 189 0.48 -17.17 14.82
C ALA A 189 0.72 -16.85 16.30
N GLY A 190 0.57 -17.86 17.15
CA GLY A 190 1.08 -17.83 18.52
C GLY A 190 2.55 -18.28 18.58
N ARG A 191 3.14 -18.15 19.77
CA ARG A 191 4.55 -18.49 20.03
C ARG A 191 4.85 -20.00 19.93
N HIS A 192 3.83 -20.83 20.05
CA HIS A 192 3.94 -22.30 20.05
C HIS A 192 3.70 -22.91 18.65
N GLY A 193 3.75 -22.09 17.60
CA GLY A 193 3.61 -22.58 16.22
C GLY A 193 2.17 -22.90 15.81
N ASN A 194 1.17 -22.60 16.65
CA ASN A 194 -0.22 -22.53 16.24
C ASN A 194 -0.36 -21.36 15.25
N LYS A 195 -0.58 -21.68 13.98
CA LYS A 195 -0.73 -20.73 12.88
C LYS A 195 -2.14 -20.84 12.36
N GLY A 196 -2.71 -19.73 11.94
CA GLY A 196 -4.04 -19.74 11.38
C GLY A 196 -4.34 -18.53 10.54
N VAL A 197 -5.35 -18.65 9.70
CA VAL A 197 -5.85 -17.55 8.86
C VAL A 197 -7.15 -17.05 9.45
N VAL A 198 -7.32 -15.74 9.55
CA VAL A 198 -8.59 -15.14 9.95
C VAL A 198 -9.65 -15.52 8.93
N SER A 199 -10.58 -16.38 9.30
CA SER A 199 -11.65 -16.87 8.42
C SER A 199 -12.89 -16.02 8.50
N ARG A 200 -13.16 -15.45 9.68
CA ARG A 200 -14.32 -14.61 9.92
C ARG A 200 -14.04 -13.60 11.01
N ILE A 201 -14.52 -12.38 10.78
CA ILE A 201 -14.65 -11.33 11.81
C ILE A 201 -16.12 -11.30 12.23
N VAL A 202 -16.38 -11.45 13.52
CA VAL A 202 -17.72 -11.61 14.10
C VAL A 202 -18.06 -10.36 14.94
N PRO A 203 -19.28 -9.80 14.82
CA PRO A 203 -19.73 -8.70 15.67
C PRO A 203 -19.62 -9.04 17.15
N VAL A 204 -19.34 -8.04 17.99
CA VAL A 204 -19.04 -8.25 19.42
C VAL A 204 -20.24 -8.87 20.16
N GLU A 205 -21.45 -8.50 19.76
CA GLU A 205 -22.73 -9.00 20.28
C GLU A 205 -22.96 -10.51 20.03
N ASP A 206 -22.34 -11.07 18.99
CA ASP A 206 -22.45 -12.48 18.61
C ASP A 206 -21.30 -13.33 19.19
N MET A 207 -20.29 -12.69 19.79
CA MET A 207 -19.17 -13.39 20.40
C MET A 207 -19.58 -14.04 21.73
N PRO A 208 -19.05 -15.24 22.04
CA PRO A 208 -19.13 -15.79 23.39
C PRO A 208 -18.58 -14.83 24.42
N TYR A 209 -19.17 -14.82 25.62
CA TYR A 209 -18.78 -13.95 26.71
C TYR A 209 -18.54 -14.73 28.00
N LEU A 210 -17.68 -14.16 28.84
CA LEU A 210 -17.40 -14.62 30.18
C LEU A 210 -18.58 -14.30 31.12
N PRO A 211 -18.68 -14.93 32.31
CA PRO A 211 -19.78 -14.70 33.24
C PRO A 211 -19.95 -13.23 33.69
N ASP A 212 -18.92 -12.41 33.58
CA ASP A 212 -18.94 -10.98 33.88
C ASP A 212 -19.42 -10.11 32.70
N GLY A 213 -19.73 -10.73 31.55
CA GLY A 213 -20.15 -10.07 30.32
C GLY A 213 -19.03 -9.71 29.35
N THR A 214 -17.75 -9.97 29.69
CA THR A 214 -16.63 -9.66 28.81
C THR A 214 -16.62 -10.61 27.60
N PRO A 215 -16.74 -10.12 26.35
CA PRO A 215 -16.69 -10.96 25.16
C PRO A 215 -15.27 -11.48 24.91
N VAL A 216 -15.17 -12.67 24.31
CA VAL A 216 -13.89 -13.23 23.87
C VAL A 216 -13.42 -12.52 22.59
N ASP A 217 -12.11 -12.44 22.39
CA ASP A 217 -11.51 -11.75 21.26
C ASP A 217 -11.22 -12.69 20.09
N ILE A 218 -10.74 -13.90 20.39
CA ILE A 218 -10.33 -14.88 19.40
C ILE A 218 -10.88 -16.26 19.77
N MET A 219 -11.41 -16.98 18.79
CA MET A 219 -11.78 -18.40 18.96
C MET A 219 -10.86 -19.29 18.13
N LEU A 220 -10.20 -20.22 18.80
CA LEU A 220 -9.33 -21.23 18.20
C LEU A 220 -9.97 -22.61 18.26
N ASN A 221 -9.66 -23.45 17.27
CA ASN A 221 -10.14 -24.81 17.24
C ASN A 221 -9.35 -25.71 18.21
N PRO A 222 -10.02 -26.38 19.17
CA PRO A 222 -9.34 -27.32 20.06
C PRO A 222 -8.74 -28.52 19.30
N LEU A 223 -9.30 -28.91 18.14
CA LEU A 223 -8.82 -30.08 17.37
C LEU A 223 -7.39 -29.89 16.81
N GLY A 224 -6.95 -28.63 16.63
CA GLY A 224 -5.61 -28.31 16.16
C GLY A 224 -4.50 -28.55 17.19
N VAL A 225 -4.84 -28.73 18.47
CA VAL A 225 -3.84 -28.85 19.56
C VAL A 225 -3.35 -30.30 19.74
N PRO A 226 -4.21 -31.32 19.97
CA PRO A 226 -3.73 -32.68 20.26
C PRO A 226 -2.92 -33.29 19.11
N SER A 227 -3.27 -32.95 17.85
CA SER A 227 -2.59 -33.45 16.66
C SER A 227 -1.17 -32.87 16.48
N ARG A 228 -0.90 -31.70 17.07
CA ARG A 228 0.37 -30.97 16.91
C ARG A 228 1.32 -31.12 18.10
N MET A 229 0.83 -31.60 19.24
CA MET A 229 1.61 -31.80 20.47
C MET A 229 2.36 -30.53 20.91
N ASN A 230 1.70 -29.37 20.80
CA ASN A 230 2.25 -28.06 21.12
C ASN A 230 1.47 -27.32 22.21
#